data_AF-A0A2A5B6Z0-F1
#
_entry.id   AF-A0A2A5B6Z0-F1
#
_cell.length_a   1.000
_cell.length_b   1.000
_cell.length_c   1.000
_cell.angle_alpha   90.00
_cell.angle_beta   90.00
_cell.angle_gamma   90.00
#
_symmetry.space_group_name_H-M   'P 1'
#
loop_
_entity.id
_entity.type
_entity.pdbx_description
1 polymer ?
#
loop_
_entity_poly.entity_id
_entity_poly.type
_entity_poly.pdbx_seq_one_letter_code
_entity_poly.pdbx_strand_id
1 'polypeptide(L)'
;MFKFLRNLISLINSSFNSSRLDELIDIIIELRDSGNEVSVQIDGDSATYTCTVDGFNAKHHVLVISNMRPSMQMNSLQKGKGMRVRAGKHGKIINFECSYLEPLIENQNTALQLKMERQSKVASCATTFNFIPAGIHNENSTLNKQATERLH
;
A
#
# COMPACT_ATOMS: atom_id res chain seq x y z
N MET A 1 16.30 -20.94 -19.69
CA MET A 1 16.58 -21.66 -18.43
C MET A 1 16.14 -20.78 -17.26
N PHE A 2 14.86 -20.79 -16.91
CA PHE A 2 14.32 -20.08 -15.74
C PHE A 2 13.52 -21.06 -14.89
N LYS A 3 14.24 -21.80 -14.04
CA LYS A 3 13.69 -22.69 -13.02
C LYS A 3 14.16 -22.15 -11.67
N PHE A 4 13.53 -21.08 -11.18
CA PHE A 4 13.66 -20.71 -9.77
C PHE A 4 12.26 -20.51 -9.17
N LEU A 5 11.88 -21.55 -8.43
CA LEU A 5 10.95 -21.56 -7.29
C LEU A 5 9.46 -21.23 -7.52
N ARG A 6 8.74 -22.22 -8.06
CA ARG A 6 7.32 -22.47 -7.76
C ARG A 6 7.10 -23.16 -6.38
N ASN A 7 8.02 -23.00 -5.43
CA ASN A 7 8.12 -23.91 -4.28
C ASN A 7 7.78 -23.26 -2.92
N LEU A 8 6.76 -22.39 -2.88
CA LEU A 8 6.40 -21.70 -1.63
C LEU A 8 4.89 -21.63 -1.33
N ILE A 9 4.07 -22.41 -2.05
CA ILE A 9 2.60 -22.38 -1.88
C ILE A 9 2.09 -23.36 -0.79
N SER A 10 2.93 -24.21 -0.18
CA SER A 10 2.41 -25.37 0.58
C SER A 10 2.78 -25.49 2.08
N LEU A 11 3.33 -24.48 2.74
CA LEU A 11 3.52 -24.56 4.19
C LEU A 11 3.08 -23.28 4.87
N ILE A 12 1.84 -23.28 5.37
CA ILE A 12 1.44 -22.90 6.75
C ILE A 12 -0.09 -23.05 6.79
N ASN A 13 -0.54 -24.26 7.14
CA ASN A 13 -1.92 -24.53 7.57
C ASN A 13 -1.85 -24.69 9.09
N SER A 14 -2.13 -23.64 9.86
CA SER A 14 -2.46 -23.75 11.30
C SER A 14 -3.40 -22.63 11.77
N SER A 15 -4.71 -22.84 11.54
CA SER A 15 -5.85 -22.68 12.47
C SER A 15 -5.55 -21.94 13.80
N PHE A 16 -6.20 -20.86 14.25
CA PHE A 16 -7.62 -20.48 14.24
C PHE A 16 -7.73 -18.93 14.37
N ASN A 17 -7.18 -18.22 13.38
CA ASN A 17 -7.38 -16.80 13.00
C ASN A 17 -6.74 -16.56 11.62
N SER A 18 -6.36 -17.65 10.92
CA SER A 18 -5.38 -17.64 9.84
C SER A 18 -6.00 -17.17 8.53
N SER A 19 -7.30 -17.36 8.30
CA SER A 19 -7.94 -17.00 7.02
C SER A 19 -7.74 -15.54 6.61
N ARG A 20 -7.73 -14.59 7.57
CA ARG A 20 -7.50 -13.16 7.27
C ARG A 20 -6.02 -12.82 7.05
N LEU A 21 -5.11 -13.53 7.70
CA LEU A 21 -3.67 -13.34 7.50
C LEU A 21 -3.22 -14.02 6.20
N ASP A 22 -3.72 -15.21 5.91
CA ASP A 22 -3.47 -15.94 4.67
C ASP A 22 -4.01 -15.15 3.47
N GLU A 23 -5.24 -14.60 3.56
CA GLU A 23 -5.80 -13.71 2.54
C GLU A 23 -4.94 -12.45 2.37
N LEU A 24 -4.46 -11.84 3.47
CA LEU A 24 -3.59 -10.66 3.42
C LEU A 24 -2.23 -10.98 2.77
N ILE A 25 -1.66 -12.14 3.06
CA ILE A 25 -0.41 -12.61 2.45
C ILE A 25 -0.60 -12.80 0.94
N ASP A 26 -1.68 -13.45 0.52
CA ASP A 26 -2.01 -13.64 -0.90
C ASP A 26 -2.19 -12.30 -1.62
N ILE A 27 -2.86 -11.33 -0.99
CA ILE A 27 -2.99 -9.96 -1.51
C ILE A 27 -1.62 -9.30 -1.65
N ILE A 28 -0.76 -9.37 -0.64
CA ILE A 28 0.56 -8.74 -0.66
C ILE A 28 1.45 -9.34 -1.75
N ILE A 29 1.43 -10.67 -1.91
CA ILE A 29 2.16 -11.36 -2.98
C ILE A 29 1.68 -10.87 -4.34
N GLU A 30 0.37 -10.75 -4.54
CA GLU A 30 -0.19 -10.27 -5.80
C GLU A 30 0.13 -8.79 -6.07
N LEU A 31 0.09 -7.92 -5.05
CA LEU A 31 0.48 -6.51 -5.17
C LEU A 31 1.94 -6.37 -5.59
N ARG A 32 2.82 -7.20 -5.03
CA ARG A 32 4.22 -7.28 -5.44
C ARG A 32 4.36 -7.72 -6.89
N ASP A 33 3.68 -8.82 -7.26
CA ASP A 33 3.82 -9.42 -8.59
C ASP A 33 3.19 -8.54 -9.70
N SER A 34 2.17 -7.75 -9.37
CA SER A 34 1.53 -6.79 -10.29
C SER A 34 2.23 -5.43 -10.36
N GLY A 35 3.05 -5.08 -9.37
CA GLY A 35 3.61 -3.73 -9.24
C GLY A 35 2.57 -2.65 -8.96
N ASN A 36 1.38 -3.05 -8.50
CA ASN A 36 0.30 -2.12 -8.18
C ASN A 36 0.67 -1.22 -7.00
N GLU A 37 0.22 0.04 -7.09
CA GLU A 37 0.47 1.01 -6.05
C GLU A 37 -0.44 0.79 -4.83
N VAL A 38 0.13 1.01 -3.65
CA VAL A 38 -0.58 1.03 -2.37
C VAL A 38 -0.42 2.40 -1.72
N SER A 39 -1.39 2.76 -0.90
CA SER A 39 -1.34 4.00 -0.13
C SER A 39 -0.90 3.73 1.30
N VAL A 40 -0.06 4.60 1.85
CA VAL A 40 0.48 4.51 3.20
C VAL A 40 0.26 5.82 3.92
N GLN A 41 -0.30 5.75 5.12
CA GLN A 41 -0.45 6.88 6.01
C GLN A 41 0.40 6.63 7.27
N ILE A 42 1.23 7.61 7.65
CA ILE A 42 2.06 7.52 8.85
C ILE A 42 1.31 8.18 10.01
N ASP A 43 1.36 7.57 11.19
CA ASP A 43 0.71 8.13 12.36
C ASP A 43 1.29 9.50 12.74
N GLY A 44 0.43 10.51 12.83
CA GLY A 44 0.85 11.89 13.12
C GLY A 44 1.44 12.63 11.91
N ASP A 45 1.39 12.03 10.72
CA ASP A 45 1.56 12.75 9.46
C ASP A 45 0.18 13.04 8.84
N SER A 46 0.05 14.22 8.23
CA SER A 46 -1.16 14.61 7.49
C SER A 46 -1.14 14.10 6.05
N ALA A 47 0.04 13.76 5.51
CA ALA A 47 0.21 13.28 4.16
C ALA A 47 -0.18 11.80 4.01
N THR A 48 -0.68 11.46 2.82
CA THR A 48 -0.79 10.08 2.35
C THR A 48 0.23 9.86 1.25
N TYR A 49 0.97 8.76 1.36
CA TYR A 49 2.03 8.39 0.44
C TYR A 49 1.56 7.26 -0.44
N THR A 50 2.01 7.25 -1.69
CA THR A 50 1.82 6.16 -2.64
C THR A 50 3.14 5.45 -2.81
N CYS A 51 3.15 4.11 -2.77
CA CYS A 51 4.36 3.30 -2.89
C CYS A 51 4.06 1.97 -3.56
N THR A 52 5.10 1.24 -3.94
CA THR A 52 5.01 -0.14 -4.45
C THR A 52 5.50 -1.13 -3.41
N VAL A 53 4.99 -2.37 -3.48
CA VAL A 53 5.50 -3.48 -2.66
C VAL A 53 6.59 -4.21 -3.44
N ASP A 54 7.79 -4.25 -2.89
CA ASP A 54 8.94 -4.90 -3.55
C ASP A 54 9.20 -6.29 -2.97
N GLY A 55 8.83 -6.51 -1.70
CA GLY A 55 9.16 -7.75 -1.01
C GLY A 55 8.27 -8.03 0.18
N PHE A 56 8.14 -9.31 0.50
CA PHE A 56 7.42 -9.77 1.68
C PHE A 56 8.05 -11.04 2.25
N ASN A 57 8.27 -11.05 3.56
CA ASN A 57 8.74 -12.20 4.33
C ASN A 57 7.64 -12.69 5.26
N ALA A 58 6.94 -13.75 4.83
CA ALA A 58 5.82 -14.33 5.58
C ALA A 58 6.21 -14.82 6.98
N LYS A 59 7.40 -15.41 7.14
CA LYS A 59 7.87 -15.96 8.42
C LYS A 59 8.03 -14.87 9.48
N HIS A 60 8.50 -13.70 9.07
CA HIS A 60 8.77 -12.58 9.98
C HIS A 60 7.69 -11.49 9.93
N HIS A 61 6.69 -11.63 9.05
CA HIS A 61 5.65 -10.64 8.80
C HIS A 61 6.25 -9.28 8.42
N VAL A 62 7.29 -9.29 7.58
CA VAL A 62 8.01 -8.07 7.15
C VAL A 62 7.67 -7.77 5.69
N LEU A 63 7.23 -6.54 5.44
CA LEU A 63 6.92 -5.97 4.13
C LEU A 63 8.03 -4.99 3.74
N VAL A 64 8.42 -4.99 2.47
CA VAL A 64 9.36 -4.03 1.89
C VAL A 64 8.59 -3.18 0.88
N ILE A 65 8.60 -1.87 1.07
CA ILE A 65 7.98 -0.90 0.16
C ILE A 65 9.00 0.09 -0.38
N SER A 66 8.81 0.57 -1.60
CA SER A 66 9.67 1.57 -2.23
C SER A 66 8.87 2.57 -3.07
N ASN A 67 9.57 3.48 -3.77
CA ASN A 67 8.95 4.47 -4.66
C ASN A 67 7.91 5.36 -3.95
N MET A 68 8.17 5.71 -2.69
CA MET A 68 7.31 6.58 -1.88
C MET A 68 7.14 7.96 -2.52
N ARG A 69 5.88 8.32 -2.81
CA ARG A 69 5.49 9.61 -3.41
C ARG A 69 4.32 10.24 -2.65
N PRO A 70 4.35 11.55 -2.30
CA PRO A 70 5.47 12.47 -2.50
C PRO A 70 6.72 12.05 -1.71
N SER A 71 7.88 12.60 -2.06
CA SER A 71 9.13 12.24 -1.39
C SER A 71 9.01 12.39 0.12
N MET A 72 9.24 11.31 0.84
CA MET A 72 9.12 11.28 2.29
C MET A 72 10.39 11.80 2.96
N GLN A 73 10.23 12.66 3.98
CA GLN A 73 11.35 13.05 4.83
C GLN A 73 11.61 11.99 5.89
N MET A 74 12.75 11.31 5.81
CA MET A 74 13.13 10.22 6.73
C MET A 74 13.25 10.64 8.20
N ASN A 75 13.41 11.94 8.45
CA ASN A 75 13.55 12.49 9.81
C ASN A 75 12.30 12.24 10.68
N SER A 76 11.14 12.01 10.07
CA SER A 76 9.87 11.74 10.75
C SER A 76 9.64 10.25 11.07
N LEU A 77 10.49 9.36 10.53
CA LEU A 77 10.36 7.91 10.66
C LEU A 77 11.27 7.38 11.78
N GLN A 78 10.67 7.10 12.94
CA GLN A 78 11.35 6.43 14.05
C GLN A 78 11.00 4.96 14.08
N LYS A 79 11.95 4.08 14.42
CA LYS A 79 11.67 2.63 14.55
C LYS A 79 10.50 2.39 15.50
N GLY A 80 9.55 1.57 15.07
CA GLY A 80 8.29 1.30 15.77
C GLY A 80 7.17 2.30 15.44
N LYS A 81 7.41 3.30 14.60
CA LYS A 81 6.37 4.26 14.19
C LYS A 81 5.24 3.54 13.46
N GLY A 82 4.02 3.73 13.94
CA GLY A 82 2.82 3.15 13.35
C GLY A 82 2.51 3.76 11.98
N MET A 83 2.04 2.89 11.08
CA MET A 83 1.69 3.19 9.71
C MET A 83 0.47 2.36 9.33
N ARG A 84 -0.44 2.95 8.56
CA ARG A 84 -1.58 2.27 7.97
C ARG A 84 -1.36 2.13 6.47
N VAL A 85 -1.38 0.89 6.00
CA VAL A 85 -1.30 0.57 4.57
C VAL A 85 -2.69 0.25 4.05
N ARG A 86 -3.03 0.83 2.91
CA ARG A 86 -4.30 0.64 2.21
C ARG A 86 -4.01 0.17 0.79
N ALA A 87 -4.58 -0.97 0.43
CA ALA A 87 -4.45 -1.57 -0.90
C ALA A 87 -5.82 -1.90 -1.49
N GLY A 88 -5.95 -1.77 -2.80
CA GLY A 88 -7.13 -2.18 -3.56
C GLY A 88 -6.89 -3.48 -4.31
N LYS A 89 -7.82 -4.44 -4.23
CA LYS A 89 -7.81 -5.67 -5.02
C LYS A 89 -9.23 -6.05 -5.43
N HIS A 90 -9.47 -6.24 -6.73
CA HIS A 90 -10.75 -6.72 -7.28
C HIS A 90 -11.98 -5.94 -6.74
N GLY A 91 -11.86 -4.61 -6.60
CA GLY A 91 -12.92 -3.76 -6.05
C GLY A 91 -13.08 -3.82 -4.52
N LYS A 92 -12.26 -4.61 -3.82
CA LYS A 92 -12.16 -4.61 -2.35
C LYS A 92 -11.01 -3.72 -1.91
N ILE A 93 -11.21 -3.03 -0.81
CA ILE A 93 -10.15 -2.28 -0.12
C ILE A 93 -9.75 -3.09 1.10
N ILE A 94 -8.44 -3.29 1.26
CA ILE A 94 -7.83 -3.88 2.44
C ILE A 94 -7.02 -2.81 3.14
N ASN A 95 -7.20 -2.71 4.46
CA ASN A 95 -6.40 -1.87 5.32
C ASN A 95 -5.67 -2.78 6.32
N PHE A 96 -4.41 -2.51 6.56
CA PHE A 96 -3.63 -3.22 7.56
C PHE A 96 -2.64 -2.28 8.24
N GLU A 97 -2.26 -2.62 9.47
CA GLU A 97 -1.40 -1.79 10.30
C GLU A 97 0.01 -2.38 10.31
N CYS A 98 0.98 -1.48 10.24
CA CYS A 98 2.38 -1.78 10.17
C CYS A 98 3.16 -0.86 11.12
N SER A 99 4.31 -1.33 11.55
CA SER A 99 5.29 -0.53 12.27
C SER A 99 6.57 -0.41 11.46
N TYR A 100 7.07 0.80 11.28
CA TYR A 100 8.36 1.03 10.61
C TYR A 100 9.49 0.33 11.36
N LEU A 101 10.36 -0.39 10.64
CA LEU A 101 11.54 -1.05 11.22
C LEU A 101 12.80 -0.25 10.95
N GLU A 102 13.19 -0.15 9.69
CA GLU A 102 14.45 0.43 9.24
C GLU A 102 14.43 0.68 7.72
N PRO A 103 15.30 1.56 7.21
CA PRO A 103 15.43 1.74 5.77
C PRO A 103 16.25 0.59 5.18
N LEU A 104 15.87 0.15 4.00
CA LEU A 104 16.63 -0.77 3.16
C LEU A 104 17.21 0.01 1.99
N ILE A 105 18.53 0.17 1.95
CA ILE A 105 19.21 0.88 0.87
C ILE A 105 19.79 -0.17 -0.07
N GLU A 106 19.24 -0.26 -1.28
CA GLU A 106 19.70 -1.19 -2.31
C GLU A 106 19.89 -0.43 -3.63
N ASN A 107 21.11 -0.47 -4.19
CA ASN A 107 21.43 0.11 -5.50
C ASN A 107 20.96 1.57 -5.69
N GLN A 108 21.18 2.42 -4.68
CA GLN A 108 20.76 3.84 -4.65
C GLN A 108 19.25 4.09 -4.51
N ASN A 109 18.42 3.04 -4.51
CA ASN A 109 17.01 3.14 -4.14
C ASN A 109 16.83 2.95 -2.64
N THR A 110 16.05 3.82 -2.03
CA THR A 110 15.66 3.69 -0.62
C THR A 110 14.29 3.02 -0.54
N ALA A 111 14.27 1.83 0.02
CA ALA A 111 13.07 1.10 0.42
C ALA A 111 12.90 1.18 1.95
N LEU A 112 11.69 0.90 2.43
CA LEU A 112 11.38 0.84 3.86
C LEU A 112 10.97 -0.57 4.23
N GLN A 113 11.52 -1.07 5.35
CA GLN A 113 11.04 -2.30 5.96
C GLN A 113 9.97 -1.98 6.99
N LEU A 114 8.82 -2.65 6.86
CA LEU A 114 7.67 -2.51 7.72
C LEU A 114 7.35 -3.86 8.35
N LYS A 115 7.06 -3.88 9.65
CA LYS A 115 6.53 -5.06 10.34
C LYS A 115 5.02 -4.99 10.34
N MET A 116 4.35 -6.00 9.80
CA MET A 116 2.91 -6.10 9.89
C MET A 116 2.46 -6.49 11.30
N GLU A 117 1.45 -5.79 11.80
CA GLU A 117 0.85 -6.09 13.09
C GLU A 117 -0.18 -7.22 12.96
N ARG A 118 -0.12 -8.20 13.88
CA ARG A 118 -0.98 -9.41 13.84
C ARG A 118 -2.47 -9.11 13.98
N GLN A 119 -2.85 -7.90 14.40
CA GLN A 119 -4.25 -7.48 14.57
C GLN A 119 -4.76 -6.58 13.43
N SER A 120 -4.16 -6.66 12.25
CA SER A 120 -4.59 -5.89 11.09
C SER A 120 -6.07 -6.18 10.74
N LYS A 121 -6.93 -5.18 10.94
CA LYS A 121 -8.35 -5.26 10.60
C LYS A 121 -8.53 -5.14 9.09
N VAL A 122 -8.68 -6.26 8.40
CA VAL A 122 -9.16 -6.29 7.01
C VAL A 122 -10.61 -5.78 6.99
N ALA A 123 -10.77 -4.47 6.86
CA ALA A 123 -12.07 -3.84 6.69
C ALA A 123 -12.45 -3.87 5.22
N SER A 124 -13.15 -4.92 4.80
CA SER A 124 -13.80 -5.00 3.49
C SER A 124 -14.97 -4.01 3.44
N CYS A 125 -14.70 -2.74 3.12
CA CYS A 125 -15.76 -1.84 2.67
C CYS A 125 -15.88 -1.98 1.15
N ALA A 126 -16.99 -2.57 0.70
CA ALA A 126 -17.41 -2.51 -0.69
C ALA A 126 -17.83 -1.07 -0.98
N THR A 127 -16.86 -0.22 -1.28
CA THR A 127 -17.12 1.14 -1.74
C THR A 127 -16.36 1.28 -3.05
N THR A 128 -17.12 1.22 -4.14
CA THR A 128 -16.66 1.57 -5.48
C THR A 128 -15.97 2.92 -5.40
N PHE A 129 -14.65 2.96 -5.56
CA PHE A 129 -13.91 4.22 -5.61
C PHE A 129 -13.03 4.26 -6.85
N ASN A 130 -13.21 5.35 -7.59
CA ASN A 130 -12.40 5.71 -8.75
C ASN A 130 -10.97 5.93 -8.31
N PHE A 131 -10.09 5.03 -8.72
CA PHE A 131 -8.65 5.27 -8.71
C PHE A 131 -8.40 6.47 -9.62
N ILE A 132 -7.99 7.61 -9.07
CA ILE A 132 -7.44 8.70 -9.88
C ILE A 132 -5.92 8.48 -9.85
N PRO A 133 -5.34 7.84 -10.88
CA PRO A 133 -3.89 7.76 -10.97
C PRO A 133 -3.33 9.19 -11.00
N ALA A 134 -2.31 9.44 -10.20
CA ALA A 134 -1.56 10.69 -10.23
C ALA A 134 -0.80 10.78 -11.57
N GLY A 135 -1.49 11.21 -12.62
CA GLY A 135 -0.91 11.19 -13.97
C GLY A 135 -1.88 11.44 -15.12
N ILE A 136 -2.78 12.42 -15.00
CA ILE A 136 -3.35 13.08 -16.18
C ILE A 136 -3.29 14.59 -15.93
N HIS A 137 -2.23 15.22 -16.41
CA HIS A 137 -2.25 16.63 -16.77
C HIS A 137 -3.37 16.79 -17.80
N ASN A 138 -4.53 17.29 -17.39
CA ASN A 138 -5.56 17.71 -18.33
C ASN A 138 -5.37 19.20 -18.58
N GLU A 139 -4.50 19.52 -19.53
CA GLU A 139 -4.55 20.80 -20.23
C GLU A 139 -5.85 20.82 -21.04
N ASN A 140 -6.93 21.28 -20.43
CA ASN A 140 -8.10 21.78 -21.14
C ASN A 140 -8.68 22.95 -20.35
N SER A 141 -7.96 24.06 -20.43
CA SER A 141 -8.54 25.39 -20.35
C SER A 141 -9.63 25.54 -21.43
N THR A 142 -10.65 26.35 -21.08
CA THR A 142 -11.78 26.79 -21.92
C THR A 142 -12.90 25.78 -22.18
N LEU A 143 -14.02 25.91 -21.44
CA LEU A 143 -15.32 26.30 -22.00
C LEU A 143 -16.46 26.31 -20.96
N ASN A 144 -17.35 27.30 -21.16
CA ASN A 144 -18.70 27.51 -20.63
C ASN A 144 -18.86 28.24 -19.30
N LYS A 145 -19.23 29.54 -19.34
CA LYS A 145 -20.55 30.17 -19.64
C LYS A 145 -21.30 30.43 -18.33
N GLN A 146 -21.32 31.69 -17.89
CA GLN A 146 -22.52 32.53 -17.97
C GLN A 146 -23.77 31.86 -17.37
N ALA A 147 -23.96 32.07 -16.08
CA ALA A 147 -25.28 32.07 -15.43
C ALA A 147 -25.15 32.87 -14.13
N THR A 148 -25.42 34.17 -14.20
CA THR A 148 -25.88 34.90 -13.03
C THR A 148 -27.11 35.65 -13.47
N GLU A 149 -28.23 34.98 -13.23
CA GLU A 149 -29.57 35.46 -13.45
C GLU A 149 -29.81 36.74 -12.63
N ARG A 150 -30.48 37.68 -13.30
CA ARG A 150 -31.26 38.73 -12.68
C ARG A 150 -32.19 38.13 -11.63
N LEU A 151 -32.22 38.71 -10.44
CA LEU A 151 -33.43 38.76 -9.60
C LEU A 151 -33.24 39.86 -8.54
N HIS A 152 -34.17 40.82 -8.61
CA HIS A 152 -34.45 41.96 -7.72
C HIS A 152 -33.60 43.22 -7.87
#